data_AF-A0A5C8PBH6-F1
#
_entry.id   AF-A0A5C8PBH6-F1
#
_cell.length_a   1.000
_cell.length_b   1.000
_cell.length_c   1.000
_cell.angle_alpha   90.00
_cell.angle_beta   90.00
_cell.angle_gamma   90.00
#
_symmetry.space_group_name_H-M   'P 1'
#
loop_
_entity.id
_entity.type
_entity.pdbx_description
1 polymer ?
#
loop_
_entity_poly.entity_id
_entity_poly.type
_entity_poly.pdbx_seq_one_letter_code
_entity_poly.pdbx_strand_id
1 'polypeptide(L)' 'MVHPANGSLILKEESWPQEAMWILTEFLMSDEGAQRGNVTPRFIIAQDQKILLTATGNSGWKEQVWPRIQTLTGTAA' A
#
# COMPACT_ATOMS: atom_id res chain seq x y z
N MET A 1 -15.39 -12.59 8.57
CA MET A 1 -14.18 -12.77 9.40
C MET A 1 -13.17 -13.51 8.54
N VAL A 2 -12.08 -12.86 8.12
CA VAL A 2 -11.09 -13.51 7.24
C VAL A 2 -9.93 -14.01 8.09
N HIS A 3 -9.88 -15.33 8.29
CA HIS A 3 -8.77 -16.03 8.93
C HIS A 3 -8.29 -17.15 7.99
N PRO A 4 -6.97 -17.33 7.78
CA PRO A 4 -5.83 -16.63 8.39
C PRO A 4 -5.42 -15.34 7.64
N ALA A 5 -4.82 -14.40 8.38
CA ALA A 5 -4.21 -13.18 7.85
C ALA A 5 -2.89 -13.51 7.13
N ASN A 6 -2.99 -13.87 5.84
CA ASN A 6 -1.84 -14.12 4.98
C ASN A 6 -1.71 -13.04 3.90
N GLY A 7 -0.57 -13.01 3.22
CA GLY A 7 -0.27 -11.98 2.23
C GLY A 7 -1.26 -11.90 1.07
N SER A 8 -1.99 -12.98 0.79
CA SER A 8 -3.00 -13.02 -0.26
C SER A 8 -4.26 -12.22 0.07
N LEU A 9 -4.48 -11.84 1.34
CA LEU A 9 -5.66 -11.05 1.73
C LEU A 9 -5.70 -9.68 1.09
N ILE A 10 -4.54 -9.09 0.80
CA ILE A 10 -4.48 -7.80 0.11
C ILE A 10 -5.06 -7.87 -1.30
N LEU A 11 -5.08 -9.05 -1.92
CA LEU A 11 -5.64 -9.28 -3.26
C LEU A 11 -7.17 -9.48 -3.24
N LYS A 12 -7.77 -9.53 -2.06
CA LYS A 12 -9.19 -9.80 -1.88
C LYS A 12 -9.93 -8.51 -1.60
N GLU A 13 -10.85 -8.16 -2.50
CA GLU A 13 -11.66 -6.94 -2.39
C GLU A 13 -12.38 -6.85 -1.03
N GLU A 14 -12.88 -7.97 -0.50
CA GLU A 14 -13.58 -8.01 0.79
C GLU A 14 -12.69 -7.68 2.00
N SER A 15 -11.38 -7.58 1.83
CA SER A 15 -10.43 -7.22 2.89
C SER A 15 -10.14 -5.72 2.95
N TRP A 16 -10.71 -4.93 2.03
CA TRP A 16 -10.48 -3.49 1.92
C TRP A 16 -11.72 -2.68 2.30
N PRO A 17 -11.55 -1.49 2.91
CA PRO A 17 -12.63 -0.51 3.04
C PRO A 17 -13.13 -0.05 1.67
N GLN A 18 -14.44 0.20 1.54
CA GLN A 18 -15.06 0.61 0.28
C GLN A 18 -14.41 1.87 -0.30
N GLU A 19 -14.03 2.82 0.56
CA GLU A 19 -13.42 4.10 0.19
C GLU A 19 -11.99 3.94 -0.37
N ALA A 20 -11.33 2.82 -0.05
CA ALA A 20 -9.97 2.50 -0.49
C ALA A 20 -9.94 1.53 -1.67
N MET A 21 -11.08 1.08 -2.18
CA MET A 21 -11.16 0.11 -3.28
C MET A 21 -10.46 0.59 -4.55
N TRP A 22 -10.52 1.89 -4.86
CA TRP A 22 -9.81 2.45 -6.00
C TRP A 22 -8.29 2.27 -5.90
N ILE A 23 -7.74 2.32 -4.67
CA ILE A 23 -6.32 2.11 -4.41
C ILE A 23 -5.96 0.66 -4.73
N LEU A 24 -6.79 -0.30 -4.34
CA LEU A 24 -6.58 -1.70 -4.67
C LEU A 24 -6.58 -1.89 -6.19
N THR A 25 -7.57 -1.33 -6.89
CA THR A 25 -7.66 -1.42 -8.36
C THR A 25 -6.42 -0.84 -9.03
N GLU A 26 -6.03 0.39 -8.68
CA GLU A 26 -4.85 1.05 -9.25
C GLU A 26 -3.56 0.30 -8.92
N PHE A 27 -3.44 -0.20 -7.69
CA PHE A 27 -2.28 -1.00 -7.27
C PHE A 27 -2.15 -2.28 -8.09
N LEU A 28 -3.22 -3.06 -8.23
CA LEU A 28 -3.19 -4.32 -8.99
C LEU A 28 -2.94 -4.11 -10.49
N MET A 29 -3.24 -2.93 -11.02
CA MET A 29 -2.91 -2.55 -12.40
C MET A 29 -1.45 -2.07 -12.57
N SER A 30 -0.75 -1.75 -11.48
CA SER A 30 0.67 -1.37 -11.52
C SER A 30 1.60 -2.60 -11.67
N ASP A 31 2.81 -2.41 -12.21
CA ASP A 31 3.81 -3.47 -12.31
C ASP A 31 4.11 -4.13 -10.95
N GLU A 32 4.20 -3.34 -9.90
CA GLU A 32 4.47 -3.82 -8.54
C GLU A 32 3.30 -4.66 -7.99
N GLY A 33 2.04 -4.26 -8.24
CA GLY A 33 0.89 -5.06 -7.83
C GLY A 33 0.73 -6.34 -8.63
N ALA A 34 1.00 -6.28 -9.94
CA ALA A 34 0.96 -7.44 -10.82
C ALA A 34 2.02 -8.50 -10.45
N GLN A 35 3.23 -8.05 -10.09
CA GLN A 35 4.35 -8.97 -9.82
C GLN A 35 4.46 -9.37 -8.34
N ARG A 36 4.11 -8.46 -7.43
CA ARG A 36 4.42 -8.58 -5.98
C ARG A 36 3.24 -8.21 -5.09
N GLY A 37 2.03 -8.31 -5.62
CA GLY A 37 0.79 -7.90 -4.94
C GLY A 37 0.61 -8.50 -3.56
N ASN A 38 0.97 -9.77 -3.36
CA ASN A 38 0.81 -10.50 -2.10
C ASN A 38 1.98 -10.36 -1.09
N VAL A 39 3.00 -9.55 -1.40
CA VAL A 39 4.16 -9.37 -0.51
C VAL A 39 3.76 -8.47 0.66
N THR A 40 3.94 -8.99 1.87
CA THR A 40 3.61 -8.30 3.13
C THR A 40 4.81 -8.18 4.07
N PRO A 41 4.87 -7.16 4.95
CA PRO A 41 3.92 -6.05 5.06
C PRO A 41 3.98 -5.12 3.84
N ARG A 42 2.83 -4.59 3.44
CA ARG A 42 2.66 -3.67 2.30
C ARG A 42 2.22 -2.31 2.81
N PHE A 43 2.84 -1.26 2.27
CA PHE A 43 2.48 0.13 2.54
C PHE A 43 2.18 0.83 1.22
N ILE A 44 1.10 1.60 1.20
CA ILE A 44 0.69 2.39 0.04
C ILE A 44 0.37 3.80 0.54
N ILE A 45 0.99 4.82 -0.06
CA ILE A 45 0.62 6.21 0.12
C ILE A 45 -0.13 6.64 -1.14
N ALA A 46 -1.34 7.13 -0.97
CA ALA A 46 -2.18 7.61 -2.06
C ALA A 46 -2.79 8.97 -1.69
N GLN A 47 -2.89 9.86 -2.67
CA GLN A 47 -3.46 11.20 -2.53
C GLN A 47 -4.04 11.64 -3.87
N ASP A 48 -5.14 12.41 -3.86
CA ASP A 48 -5.75 12.99 -5.06
C ASP A 48 -5.99 11.95 -6.18
N GLN A 49 -6.55 10.78 -5.80
CA GLN A 49 -6.81 9.65 -6.69
C GLN A 49 -5.58 9.12 -7.45
N LYS A 50 -4.41 9.19 -6.83
CA LYS A 50 -3.17 8.62 -7.36
C LYS A 50 -2.39 7.90 -6.28
N ILE A 51 -1.79 6.78 -6.64
CA ILE A 51 -0.77 6.14 -5.82
C ILE A 51 0.54 6.93 -5.93
N LEU A 52 1.04 7.43 -4.81
CA LEU A 52 2.28 8.21 -4.72
C LEU A 52 3.50 7.37 -4.35
N LEU A 53 3.29 6.26 -3.62
CA LEU A 53 4.34 5.34 -3.20
C LEU A 53 3.74 3.97 -2.87
N THR A 54 4.44 2.92 -3.26
CA THR A 54 4.22 1.56 -2.74
C THR A 54 5.54 1.03 -2.19
N ALA A 55 5.52 0.42 -1.00
CA ALA A 55 6.71 -0.18 -0.39
C ALA A 55 6.38 -1.50 0.31
N THR A 56 7.37 -2.36 0.50
CA THR A 56 7.24 -3.63 1.23
C THR A 56 8.28 -3.79 2.31
N GLY A 57 7.94 -4.61 3.31
CA GLY A 57 8.87 -4.99 4.37
C GLY A 57 9.15 -3.87 5.38
N ASN A 58 9.78 -4.24 6.48
CA ASN A 58 10.11 -3.31 7.56
C ASN A 58 11.10 -2.22 7.11
N SER A 59 12.05 -2.57 6.22
CA SER A 59 12.97 -1.58 5.63
C SER A 59 12.21 -0.57 4.77
N GLY A 60 11.26 -1.01 3.94
CA GLY A 60 10.45 -0.12 3.10
C GLY A 60 9.68 0.92 3.92
N TRP A 61 9.16 0.53 5.09
CA TRP A 61 8.57 1.49 6.02
C TRP A 61 9.54 2.60 6.41
N LYS A 62 10.70 2.24 6.94
CA LYS A 62 11.67 3.20 7.50
C LYS A 62 12.33 4.05 6.42
N GLU A 63 12.66 3.46 5.29
CA GLU A 63 13.51 4.07 4.26
C GLU A 63 12.71 4.80 3.17
N GLN A 64 11.45 4.43 2.95
CA GLN A 64 10.65 4.99 1.86
C GLN A 64 9.38 5.66 2.38
N VAL A 65 8.58 4.95 3.19
CA VAL A 65 7.26 5.43 3.62
C VAL A 65 7.40 6.62 4.57
N TRP A 66 8.21 6.48 5.62
CA TRP A 66 8.37 7.55 6.61
C TRP A 66 8.92 8.86 6.02
N PRO A 67 10.04 8.86 5.25
CA PRO A 67 10.51 10.07 4.59
C PRO A 67 9.50 10.69 3.62
N ARG A 68 8.70 9.86 2.94
CA ARG A 68 7.64 10.34 2.03
C ARG A 68 6.52 11.05 2.79
N ILE A 69 6.08 10.52 3.94
CA ILE A 69 5.10 11.19 4.81
C ILE A 69 5.64 12.54 5.29
N GLN A 70 6.90 12.59 5.75
CA GLN A 70 7.52 13.84 6.19
C GLN A 70 7.52 14.90 5.08
N THR A 71 7.90 14.48 3.86
CA THR A 71 7.90 15.35 2.67
C THR A 71 6.50 15.87 2.33
N LEU A 72 5.50 14.99 2.33
CA LEU A 72 4.12 15.35 1.97
C LEU A 72 3.42 16.22 3.00
N THR A 73 3.78 16.06 4.28
CA THR A 73 3.15 16.80 5.39
C THR A 73 3.92 18.06 5.81
N GLY A 74 5.10 18.28 5.26
CA GLY A 74 5.99 19.35 5.72
C GLY A 74 6.55 19.12 7.13
N THR A 75 6.42 17.91 7.68
CA THR A 75 6.98 17.51 8.98
C THR A 75 8.46 17.18 8.80
N ALA A 76 9.25 18.17 8.42
CA ALA A 76 10.69 18.09 8.61
C ALA A 76 10.94 18.07 10.12
N ALA A 77 11.65 17.05 10.60
CA ALA A 77 12.18 17.04 11.96
C ALA A 77 13.22 18.16 12.12
#